data_AF-A0A2R5GZT6-F1
#
_entry.id   AF-A0A2R5GZT6-F1
#
_cell.length_a   1.000
_cell.length_b   1.000
_cell.length_c   1.000
_cell.angle_alpha   90.00
_cell.angle_beta   90.00
_cell.angle_gamma   90.00
#
_symmetry.space_group_name_H-M   'P 1'
#
loop_
_entity.id
_entity.type
_entity.pdbx_description
1 polymer ?
#
loop_
_entity_poly.entity_id
_entity_poly.type
_entity_poly.pdbx_seq_one_letter_code
_entity_poly.pdbx_strand_id
1 'polypeptide(L)'
;MSAAKEGTQLRRQVSARSEAAVVKLEALEAELSGYEESFKNMVIKASAGPEIAEVRKIKDELALLNGKVDALQMRGIDAVQVGELSSGQQEAREKRKGLTKRVTLLSERIVKLHEAIMEHLKEVAQTAP
;
A
#
# COMPACT_ATOMS: atom_id res chain seq x y z
N MET A 1 21.70 27.83 34.60
CA MET A 1 22.18 26.51 34.11
C MET A 1 21.16 25.81 33.19
N SER A 2 20.43 26.52 32.31
CA SER A 2 19.30 25.91 31.55
C SER A 2 19.61 25.41 30.13
N ALA A 3 20.61 25.96 29.44
CA ALA A 3 20.84 25.65 28.02
C ALA A 3 21.34 24.22 27.74
N ALA A 4 22.07 23.60 28.68
CA ALA A 4 22.62 22.26 28.49
C ALA A 4 21.56 21.16 28.58
N LYS A 5 20.50 21.35 29.39
CA LYS A 5 19.43 20.35 29.57
C LYS A 5 18.45 20.32 28.39
N GLU A 6 18.16 21.47 27.79
CA GLU A 6 17.28 21.58 26.62
C GLU A 6 17.88 20.90 25.39
N GLY A 7 19.18 21.09 25.13
CA GLY A 7 19.86 20.46 23.99
C GLY A 7 19.87 18.93 24.04
N THR A 8 19.98 18.33 25.23
CA THR A 8 19.96 16.87 25.38
C THR A 8 18.54 16.30 25.23
N GLN A 9 17.52 16.99 25.74
CA GLN A 9 16.13 16.56 25.62
C GLN A 9 15.62 16.64 24.17
N LEU A 10 15.93 17.73 23.46
CA LEU A 10 15.58 17.90 22.05
C LEU A 10 16.21 16.80 21.17
N ARG A 11 17.51 16.53 21.35
CA ARG A 11 18.21 15.46 20.59
C ARG A 11 17.62 14.07 20.85
N ARG A 12 17.21 13.79 22.09
CA ARG A 12 16.60 12.49 22.45
C ARG A 12 15.19 12.33 21.89
N GLN A 13 14.40 13.42 21.83
CA GLN A 13 13.08 13.38 21.21
C GLN A 13 13.14 13.22 19.68
N VAL A 14 14.12 13.87 19.03
CA VAL A 14 14.28 13.78 17.57
C VAL A 14 14.74 12.38 17.13
N SER A 15 15.68 11.76 17.84
CA SER A 15 16.12 10.38 17.57
C SER A 15 14.97 9.37 17.72
N ALA A 16 14.17 9.49 18.78
CA ALA A 16 12.99 8.65 18.98
C ALA A 16 11.93 8.81 17.86
N ARG A 17 11.75 10.03 17.33
CA ARG A 17 10.87 10.28 16.18
C ARG A 17 11.39 9.64 14.89
N SER A 18 12.70 9.70 14.65
CA SER A 18 13.34 9.06 13.49
C SER A 18 13.16 7.55 13.53
N GLU A 19 13.45 6.92 14.67
CA GLU A 19 13.28 5.47 14.85
C GLU A 19 11.81 5.06 14.65
N ALA A 20 10.86 5.80 15.23
CA ALA A 20 9.43 5.52 15.07
C ALA A 20 8.96 5.64 13.60
N ALA A 21 9.49 6.60 12.84
CA ALA A 21 9.15 6.77 11.43
C ALA A 21 9.67 5.60 10.58
N VAL A 22 10.90 5.13 10.83
CA VAL A 22 11.49 3.99 10.12
C VAL A 22 10.72 2.70 10.41
N VAL A 23 10.45 2.40 11.69
CA VAL A 23 9.65 1.24 12.09
C VAL A 23 8.26 1.27 11.47
N LYS A 24 7.62 2.46 11.40
CA LYS A 24 6.33 2.60 10.73
C LYS A 24 6.43 2.33 9.23
N LEU A 25 7.48 2.80 8.55
CA LEU A 25 7.69 2.52 7.12
C LEU A 25 7.96 1.03 6.87
N GLU A 26 8.64 0.32 7.77
CA GLU A 26 8.83 -1.13 7.71
C GLU A 26 7.51 -1.89 7.85
N ALA A 27 6.66 -1.50 8.81
CA ALA A 27 5.34 -2.11 8.97
C ALA A 27 4.46 -1.90 7.73
N LEU A 28 4.46 -0.68 7.18
CA LEU A 28 3.73 -0.35 5.95
C LEU A 28 4.27 -1.13 4.73
N GLU A 29 5.57 -1.37 4.68
CA GLU A 29 6.19 -2.20 3.64
C GLU A 29 5.73 -3.66 3.70
N ALA A 30 5.70 -4.24 4.90
CA ALA A 30 5.21 -5.60 5.10
C ALA A 30 3.74 -5.73 4.69
N GLU A 31 2.91 -4.75 5.09
CA GLU A 31 1.50 -4.70 4.71
C GLU A 31 1.31 -4.58 3.19
N LEU A 32 2.03 -3.67 2.54
CA LEU A 32 2.00 -3.51 1.08
C LEU A 32 2.41 -4.79 0.37
N SER A 33 3.44 -5.47 0.87
CA SER A 33 3.92 -6.73 0.28
C SER A 33 2.86 -7.83 0.37
N GLY A 34 2.11 -7.90 1.49
CA GLY A 34 0.96 -8.80 1.62
C GLY A 34 -0.18 -8.48 0.64
N TYR A 35 -0.42 -7.19 0.35
CA TYR A 35 -1.39 -6.77 -0.67
C TYR A 35 -0.93 -7.11 -2.09
N GLU A 36 0.36 -6.94 -2.40
CA GLU A 36 0.95 -7.33 -3.69
C GLU A 36 0.84 -8.85 -3.91
N GLU A 37 1.07 -9.66 -2.88
CA GLU A 37 0.90 -11.12 -2.94
C GLU A 37 -0.57 -11.52 -3.13
N SER A 38 -1.48 -10.89 -2.39
CA SER A 38 -2.91 -11.10 -2.53
C SER A 38 -3.38 -10.79 -3.97
N PHE A 39 -2.94 -9.66 -4.53
CA PHE A 39 -3.22 -9.30 -5.91
C PHE A 39 -2.67 -10.34 -6.90
N LYS A 40 -1.43 -10.79 -6.71
CA LYS A 40 -0.82 -11.83 -7.56
C LYS A 40 -1.64 -13.11 -7.56
N ASN A 41 -2.13 -13.55 -6.40
CA ASN A 41 -2.97 -14.73 -6.29
C ASN A 41 -4.31 -14.55 -7.02
N MET A 42 -4.92 -13.36 -6.96
CA MET A 42 -6.14 -13.03 -7.71
C MET A 42 -5.90 -13.06 -9.23
N VAL A 43 -4.78 -12.52 -9.71
CA VAL A 43 -4.39 -12.59 -11.14
C VAL A 43 -4.26 -14.04 -11.61
N ILE A 44 -3.62 -14.89 -10.81
CA ILE A 44 -3.47 -16.32 -11.12
C ILE A 44 -4.84 -17.00 -11.22
N LYS A 45 -5.72 -16.78 -10.23
CA LYS A 45 -7.09 -17.33 -10.24
C LYS A 45 -7.89 -16.85 -11.44
N ALA A 46 -7.84 -15.55 -11.75
CA ALA A 46 -8.55 -14.97 -12.89
C ALA A 46 -8.07 -15.54 -14.24
N SER A 47 -6.78 -15.87 -14.33
CA SER A 47 -6.17 -16.40 -15.55
C SER A 47 -6.37 -17.91 -15.73
N ALA A 48 -6.86 -18.63 -14.71
CA ALA A 48 -7.06 -20.07 -14.74
C ALA A 48 -8.36 -20.51 -15.45
N GLY A 49 -9.08 -19.57 -16.09
CA GLY A 49 -10.41 -19.82 -16.64
C GLY A 49 -11.46 -20.17 -15.58
N PRO A 50 -11.61 -19.37 -14.51
CA PRO A 50 -12.51 -19.67 -13.40
C PRO A 50 -13.98 -19.61 -13.81
N GLU A 51 -14.84 -20.29 -13.07
CA GLU A 51 -16.28 -20.20 -13.27
C GLU A 51 -16.80 -18.78 -13.00
N ILE A 52 -17.95 -18.41 -13.59
CA ILE A 52 -18.55 -17.06 -13.43
C ILE A 52 -18.74 -16.68 -11.96
N ALA A 53 -19.10 -17.64 -11.10
CA ALA A 53 -19.24 -17.41 -9.66
C ALA A 53 -17.92 -17.02 -9.00
N GLU A 54 -16.80 -17.61 -9.43
CA GLU A 54 -15.46 -17.28 -8.96
C GLU A 54 -14.98 -15.94 -9.52
N VAL A 55 -15.26 -15.63 -10.79
CA VAL A 55 -14.98 -14.32 -11.38
C VAL A 55 -15.65 -13.21 -10.56
N ARG A 56 -16.90 -13.39 -10.14
CA ARG A 56 -17.62 -12.43 -9.29
C ARG A 56 -16.95 -12.26 -7.92
N LYS A 57 -16.48 -13.35 -7.31
CA LYS A 57 -15.72 -13.28 -6.04
C LYS A 57 -14.42 -12.50 -6.21
N ILE A 58 -13.66 -12.78 -7.27
CA ILE A 58 -12.41 -12.07 -7.57
C ILE A 58 -12.68 -10.57 -7.76
N LYS A 59 -13.77 -10.20 -8.43
CA LYS A 59 -14.20 -8.80 -8.59
C LYS A 59 -14.39 -8.11 -7.22
N ASP A 60 -15.13 -8.75 -6.32
CA ASP A 60 -15.41 -8.19 -4.99
C ASP A 60 -14.14 -8.12 -4.14
N GLU A 61 -13.28 -9.15 -4.21
CA GLU A 61 -11.96 -9.17 -3.55
C GLU A 61 -11.05 -8.04 -4.05
N LEU A 62 -11.04 -7.74 -5.36
CA LEU A 62 -10.29 -6.62 -5.92
C LEU A 62 -10.80 -5.26 -5.47
N ALA A 63 -12.12 -5.08 -5.39
CA ALA A 63 -12.72 -3.84 -4.89
C ALA A 63 -12.33 -3.60 -3.41
N LEU A 64 -12.37 -4.65 -2.59
CA LEU A 64 -11.92 -4.59 -1.20
C LEU A 64 -10.41 -4.31 -1.10
N LEU A 65 -9.60 -4.95 -1.93
CA LEU A 65 -8.15 -4.72 -1.96
C LEU A 65 -7.82 -3.28 -2.37
N ASN A 66 -8.54 -2.72 -3.35
CA ASN A 66 -8.37 -1.33 -3.78
C ASN A 66 -8.58 -0.37 -2.60
N GLY A 67 -9.68 -0.54 -1.85
CA GLY A 67 -9.95 0.29 -0.67
C GLY A 67 -8.88 0.18 0.42
N LYS A 68 -8.28 -1.00 0.60
CA LYS A 68 -7.15 -1.19 1.53
C LYS A 68 -5.87 -0.50 1.06
N VAL A 69 -5.55 -0.59 -0.23
CA VAL A 69 -4.39 0.06 -0.85
C VAL A 69 -4.52 1.58 -0.78
N ASP A 70 -5.71 2.13 -1.05
CA ASP A 70 -5.99 3.56 -0.91
C ASP A 70 -5.82 4.03 0.55
N ALA A 71 -6.35 3.25 1.50
CA ALA A 71 -6.17 3.55 2.93
C ALA A 71 -4.70 3.48 3.36
N LEU A 72 -3.93 2.52 2.87
CA LEU A 72 -2.50 2.37 3.14
C LEU A 72 -1.71 3.58 2.64
N GLN A 73 -2.04 4.09 1.45
CA GLN A 73 -1.43 5.30 0.91
C GLN A 73 -1.79 6.53 1.76
N MET A 74 -3.09 6.82 1.91
CA MET A 74 -3.55 8.06 2.54
C MET A 74 -3.25 8.15 4.04
N ARG A 75 -3.51 7.06 4.79
CA ARG A 75 -3.42 7.04 6.26
C ARG A 75 -2.10 6.47 6.77
N GLY A 76 -1.42 5.69 5.92
CA GLY A 76 -0.13 5.07 6.23
C GLY A 76 1.02 5.91 5.70
N ILE A 77 1.33 5.74 4.42
CA ILE A 77 2.56 6.22 3.77
C ILE A 77 2.62 7.76 3.77
N ASP A 78 1.55 8.44 3.38
CA ASP A 78 1.55 9.90 3.26
C ASP A 78 1.56 10.61 4.61
N ALA A 79 1.06 9.95 5.65
CA ALA A 79 1.07 10.44 7.02
C ALA A 79 2.45 10.34 7.70
N VAL A 80 3.44 9.66 7.12
CA VAL A 80 4.79 9.57 7.71
C VAL A 80 5.58 10.86 7.44
N GLN A 81 5.82 11.61 8.51
CA GLN A 81 6.67 12.79 8.50
C GLN A 81 8.16 12.39 8.54
N VAL A 82 8.87 12.67 7.45
CA VAL A 82 10.31 12.42 7.29
C VAL A 82 11.13 13.73 7.22
N GLY A 83 10.48 14.88 7.41
CA GLY A 83 11.07 16.21 7.24
C GLY A 83 12.01 16.65 8.37
N GLU A 84 11.79 16.16 9.59
CA GLU A 84 12.50 16.63 10.81
C GLU A 84 13.51 15.61 11.37
N LEU A 85 13.84 14.57 10.61
CA LEU A 85 14.73 13.51 11.10
C LEU A 85 16.19 14.00 11.07
N SER A 86 16.91 13.93 12.20
CA SER A 86 18.32 14.33 12.30
C SER A 86 19.31 13.29 11.75
N SER A 87 18.89 12.03 11.67
CA SER A 87 19.66 10.87 11.20
C SER A 87 18.71 9.88 10.53
N GLY A 88 19.16 9.12 9.53
CA GLY A 88 18.29 8.20 8.77
C GLY A 88 17.24 8.90 7.91
N GLN A 89 17.29 10.24 7.80
CA GLN A 89 16.33 11.03 7.05
C GLN A 89 16.27 10.64 5.57
N GLN A 90 17.44 10.49 4.96
CA GLN A 90 17.53 10.15 3.54
C GLN A 90 16.97 8.76 3.29
N GLU A 91 17.36 7.78 4.11
CA GLU A 91 16.84 6.41 4.04
C GLU A 91 15.32 6.36 4.22
N ALA A 92 14.78 7.06 5.22
CA ALA A 92 13.32 7.14 5.44
C ALA A 92 12.60 7.83 4.27
N ARG A 93 13.18 8.87 3.66
CA ARG A 93 12.64 9.54 2.47
C ARG A 93 12.64 8.62 1.25
N GLU A 94 13.75 7.91 1.02
CA GLU A 94 13.89 6.96 -0.08
C GLU A 94 12.93 5.80 0.08
N LYS A 95 12.81 5.25 1.29
CA LYS A 95 11.85 4.20 1.62
C LYS A 95 10.41 4.65 1.42
N ARG A 96 10.02 5.82 1.95
CA ARG A 96 8.69 6.39 1.72
C ARG A 96 8.42 6.57 0.22
N LYS A 97 9.36 7.13 -0.53
CA LYS A 97 9.23 7.30 -1.99
C LYS A 97 9.06 5.96 -2.72
N GLY A 98 9.80 4.93 -2.30
CA GLY A 98 9.67 3.58 -2.83
C GLY A 98 8.28 3.00 -2.58
N LEU A 99 7.77 3.13 -1.35
CA LEU A 99 6.43 2.69 -0.97
C LEU A 99 5.34 3.46 -1.73
N THR A 100 5.46 4.78 -1.88
CA THR A 100 4.53 5.58 -2.68
C THR A 100 4.47 5.08 -4.13
N LYS A 101 5.62 4.79 -4.76
CA LYS A 101 5.64 4.25 -6.13
C LYS A 101 4.97 2.87 -6.22
N ARG A 102 5.27 1.97 -5.27
CA ARG A 102 4.69 0.62 -5.24
C ARG A 102 3.19 0.65 -5.03
N VAL A 103 2.68 1.46 -4.09
CA VAL A 103 1.24 1.56 -3.80
C VAL A 103 0.47 2.16 -4.98
N THR A 104 1.02 3.19 -5.65
CA THR A 104 0.41 3.74 -6.87
C THR A 104 0.36 2.72 -7.99
N LEU A 105 1.47 2.00 -8.25
CA LEU A 105 1.50 0.96 -9.27
C LEU A 105 0.52 -0.18 -8.96
N LEU A 106 0.42 -0.58 -7.69
CA LEU A 106 -0.53 -1.62 -7.28
C LEU A 106 -1.98 -1.16 -7.49
N SER A 107 -2.33 0.07 -7.11
CA SER A 107 -3.65 0.67 -7.33
C SER A 107 -4.02 0.66 -8.81
N GLU A 108 -3.13 1.14 -9.69
CA GLU A 108 -3.35 1.12 -11.14
C GLU A 108 -3.59 -0.29 -11.70
N ARG A 109 -2.86 -1.30 -11.18
CA ARG A 109 -3.01 -2.69 -11.60
C ARG A 109 -4.32 -3.31 -11.12
N ILE A 110 -4.75 -2.97 -9.90
CA ILE A 110 -6.04 -3.41 -9.35
C ILE A 110 -7.19 -2.86 -10.19
N VAL A 111 -7.17 -1.56 -10.51
CA VAL A 111 -8.19 -0.91 -11.36
C VAL A 111 -8.26 -1.60 -12.72
N LYS A 112 -7.12 -1.78 -13.40
CA LYS A 112 -7.08 -2.44 -14.72
C LYS A 112 -7.64 -3.86 -14.69
N LEU A 113 -7.30 -4.66 -13.68
CA LEU A 113 -7.83 -6.03 -13.58
C LEU A 113 -9.33 -6.02 -13.26
N HIS A 114 -9.78 -5.13 -12.39
CA HIS A 114 -11.19 -4.98 -12.06
C HIS A 114 -12.02 -4.59 -13.29
N GLU A 115 -11.52 -3.65 -14.12
CA GLU A 115 -12.14 -3.28 -15.40
C GLU A 115 -12.23 -4.46 -16.37
N ALA A 116 -11.15 -5.23 -16.52
CA ALA A 116 -11.13 -6.41 -17.39
C ALA A 116 -12.14 -7.48 -16.94
N ILE A 117 -12.24 -7.74 -15.63
CA ILE A 117 -13.22 -8.67 -15.06
C ILE A 117 -14.65 -8.16 -15.27
N MET A 118 -14.87 -6.87 -15.06
CA MET A 118 -16.18 -6.25 -15.31
C MET A 118 -16.61 -6.40 -16.76
N GLU A 119 -15.70 -6.21 -17.70
CA GLU A 119 -16.00 -6.37 -19.13
C GLU A 119 -16.33 -7.83 -19.48
N HIS A 120 -15.51 -8.77 -19.00
CA HIS A 120 -15.78 -10.20 -19.17
C HIS A 120 -17.16 -10.61 -18.63
N LEU A 121 -17.55 -10.11 -17.45
CA LEU A 121 -18.87 -10.39 -16.89
C LEU A 121 -20.02 -9.83 -17.73
N LYS A 122 -19.83 -8.70 -18.43
CA LYS A 122 -20.85 -8.14 -19.34
C LYS A 122 -21.00 -9.01 -20.59
N GLU A 123 -19.89 -9.43 -21.20
CA GLU A 123 -19.89 -10.29 -22.39
C GLU A 123 -20.62 -11.62 -22.12
N VAL A 124 -20.34 -12.22 -20.97
CA VAL A 124 -21.02 -13.44 -20.51
C VAL A 124 -22.53 -13.22 -20.30
N ALA A 125 -22.93 -12.07 -19.76
CA ALA A 125 -24.33 -11.76 -19.56
C ALA A 125 -25.11 -11.52 -20.87
N GLN A 126 -24.45 -11.02 -21.92
CA GLN A 126 -25.05 -10.78 -23.24
C GLN A 126 -25.14 -12.04 -24.10
N THR A 127 -24.36 -13.07 -23.78
CA THR A 127 -24.30 -14.35 -24.52
C THR A 127 -25.13 -15.46 -23.87
N ALA A 128 -25.74 -15.20 -22.71
CA ALA A 128 -26.70 -16.11 -22.08
C ALA A 128 -28.04 -16.09 -22.86
N PRO A 129 -28.55 -17.25 -23.33
CA PRO A 129 -29.81 -17.35 -24.07
C PRO A 129 -31.05 -17.06 -23.22
#